data_AF-A0A954SSU2-F1
#
_entry.id   AF-A0A954SSU2-F1
#
_cell.length_a   1.000
_cell.length_b   1.000
_cell.length_c   1.000
_cell.angle_alpha   90.00
_cell.angle_beta   90.00
_cell.angle_gamma   90.00
#
_symmetry.space_group_name_H-M   'P 1'
#
loop_
_entity.id
_entity.type
_entity.pdbx_description
1 polymer ?
#
loop_
_entity_poly.entity_id
_entity_poly.type
_entity_poly.pdbx_seq_one_letter_code
_entity_poly.pdbx_strand_id
1 'polypeptide(L)' 'ITTGGFGAAADPASTVGFQGWGGIPPGTIHMMIALTTVCLNLGVNLAEYVAIARNGELVEKVLSEVRAIRTAKGLEV' A
#
# COMPACT_ATOMS: atom_id res chain seq x y z
N ILE A 1 3.92 -7.57 10.89
CA ILE A 1 4.18 -8.53 11.99
C ILE A 1 5.01 -9.71 11.49
N THR A 2 4.59 -10.41 10.42
CA THR A 2 5.33 -11.54 9.82
C THR A 2 6.77 -11.21 9.43
N THR A 3 7.02 -10.13 8.69
CA THR A 3 8.37 -9.69 8.28
C THR A 3 9.29 -9.47 9.48
N GLY A 4 8.80 -8.79 10.51
CA GLY A 4 9.54 -8.55 11.75
C GLY A 4 9.81 -9.83 12.53
N GLY A 5 8.85 -10.76 12.57
CA GLY A 5 9.02 -12.08 13.20
C GLY A 5 10.12 -12.90 12.54
N PHE A 6 10.18 -12.95 11.21
CA PHE A 6 11.28 -13.61 10.50
C PHE A 6 12.62 -12.88 10.65
N GLY A 7 12.61 -11.55 10.82
CA GLY A 7 13.81 -10.79 11.13
C GLY A 7 14.37 -11.17 12.51
N ALA A 8 13.51 -11.21 13.53
CA ALA A 8 13.89 -11.64 14.87
C ALA A 8 14.30 -13.13 14.94
N ALA A 9 13.71 -13.99 14.10
CA ALA A 9 14.09 -15.39 14.01
C ALA A 9 15.42 -15.60 13.27
N ALA A 10 15.76 -14.73 12.30
CA ALA A 10 17.01 -14.79 11.55
C ALA A 10 18.21 -14.18 12.28
N ASP A 11 17.99 -13.49 13.40
CA ASP A 11 19.06 -12.92 14.24
C ASP A 11 19.93 -14.04 14.82
N PRO A 12 21.27 -14.01 14.65
CA PRO A 12 22.18 -14.97 15.27
C PRO A 12 22.09 -15.02 16.81
N ALA A 13 21.67 -13.93 17.47
CA ALA A 13 21.44 -13.88 18.90
C ALA A 13 20.04 -14.39 19.32
N SER A 14 19.22 -14.81 18.36
CA SER A 14 17.86 -15.29 18.60
C SER A 14 17.86 -16.61 19.36
N THR A 15 17.10 -16.66 20.46
CA THR A 15 16.87 -17.88 21.24
C THR A 15 16.02 -18.92 20.49
N VAL A 16 15.37 -18.50 19.39
CA VAL A 16 14.51 -19.37 18.57
C VAL A 16 15.33 -20.32 17.69
N GLY A 17 16.60 -20.00 17.44
CA GLY A 17 17.56 -20.89 16.78
C GLY A 17 17.14 -21.34 15.37
N PHE A 18 16.36 -20.52 14.67
CA PHE A 18 15.81 -20.86 13.35
C PHE A 18 16.94 -21.08 12.33
N GLN A 19 16.96 -22.27 11.72
CA GLN A 19 18.01 -22.68 10.77
C GLN A 19 17.64 -22.48 9.31
N GLY A 20 16.45 -21.94 9.03
CA GLY A 20 15.94 -21.77 7.69
C GLY A 20 14.97 -22.89 7.29
N TRP A 21 14.60 -22.93 6.02
CA TRP A 21 13.61 -23.88 5.51
C TRP A 21 13.94 -24.32 4.09
N GLY A 22 13.85 -25.62 3.81
CA GLY A 22 14.07 -26.16 2.46
C GLY A 22 15.49 -25.91 1.90
N GLY A 23 16.50 -25.79 2.76
CA GLY A 23 17.88 -25.45 2.37
C GLY A 23 18.13 -23.95 2.18
N ILE A 24 17.13 -23.10 2.41
CA ILE A 24 17.26 -21.64 2.30
C ILE A 24 17.62 -21.04 3.67
N PRO A 25 18.70 -20.23 3.77
CA PRO A 25 19.10 -19.61 5.02
C PRO A 25 18.05 -18.64 5.62
N PRO A 26 17.98 -18.49 6.95
CA PRO A 26 17.06 -17.59 7.63
C PRO A 26 17.04 -16.16 7.09
N GLY A 27 18.23 -15.56 6.89
CA GLY A 27 18.36 -14.19 6.42
C GLY A 27 17.78 -14.00 5.01
N THR A 28 17.94 -14.99 4.13
CA THR A 28 17.35 -14.99 2.79
C THR A 28 15.83 -15.07 2.86
N ILE A 29 15.28 -15.91 3.74
CA ILE A 29 13.83 -16.00 3.96
C ILE A 29 13.27 -14.66 4.44
N HIS A 30 13.90 -14.04 5.45
CA HIS A 30 13.51 -12.72 5.93
C HIS A 30 13.54 -11.68 4.81
N MET A 31 14.61 -11.64 4.02
CA MET A 31 14.74 -10.70 2.90
C MET A 31 13.64 -10.90 1.86
N MET A 32 13.31 -12.14 1.48
CA MET A 32 12.23 -12.42 0.53
C MET A 32 10.88 -11.92 1.04
N ILE A 33 10.58 -12.14 2.32
CA ILE A 33 9.35 -11.67 2.96
C ILE A 33 9.33 -10.14 3.02
N ALA A 34 10.47 -9.50 3.33
CA ALA A 34 10.59 -8.05 3.34
C ALA A 34 10.34 -7.44 1.96
N LEU A 35 11.00 -7.96 0.93
CA LEU A 35 10.80 -7.50 -0.45
C LEU A 35 9.35 -7.69 -0.91
N THR A 36 8.76 -8.85 -0.63
CA THR A 36 7.35 -9.13 -0.96
C THR A 36 6.43 -8.10 -0.28
N THR A 37 6.68 -7.82 1.00
CA THR A 37 5.92 -6.82 1.76
C THR A 37 6.03 -5.43 1.12
N VAL A 38 7.24 -5.02 0.75
CA VAL A 38 7.48 -3.72 0.09
C VAL A 38 6.80 -3.65 -1.26
N CYS A 39 6.91 -4.68 -2.09
CA CYS A 39 6.26 -4.73 -3.41
C CYS A 39 4.73 -4.66 -3.30
N LEU A 40 4.13 -5.38 -2.34
CA LEU A 40 2.70 -5.29 -2.09
C LEU A 40 2.28 -3.89 -1.64
N ASN A 41 3.02 -3.28 -0.71
CA ASN A 41 2.75 -1.91 -0.29
C ASN A 41 2.85 -0.94 -1.46
N LEU A 42 3.90 -1.03 -2.28
CA LEU A 42 4.07 -0.19 -3.46
C LEU A 42 2.91 -0.36 -4.43
N GLY A 43 2.51 -1.61 -4.72
CA GLY A 43 1.40 -1.91 -5.60
C GLY A 43 0.07 -1.33 -5.11
N VAL A 44 -0.22 -1.46 -3.81
CA VAL A 44 -1.42 -0.88 -3.20
C VAL A 44 -1.37 0.65 -3.28
N ASN A 45 -0.25 1.28 -2.91
CA ASN A 45 -0.12 2.73 -2.98
C ASN A 45 -0.30 3.27 -4.42
N LEU A 46 0.22 2.57 -5.42
CA LEU A 46 0.01 2.93 -6.82
C LEU A 46 -1.47 2.81 -7.23
N ALA A 47 -2.13 1.73 -6.83
CA ALA A 47 -3.56 1.53 -7.10
C ALA A 47 -4.41 2.62 -6.42
N GLU A 48 -4.11 2.94 -5.17
CA GLU A 48 -4.75 4.03 -4.42
C GLU A 48 -4.53 5.38 -5.09
N TYR A 49 -3.31 5.68 -5.54
CA TYR A 49 -3.01 6.90 -6.27
C TYR A 49 -3.89 7.06 -7.52
N VAL A 50 -4.01 6.01 -8.33
CA VAL A 50 -4.86 6.01 -9.52
C VAL A 50 -6.34 6.15 -9.16
N ALA A 51 -6.79 5.48 -8.10
CA ALA A 51 -8.17 5.56 -7.63
C ALA A 51 -8.53 6.98 -7.14
N ILE A 52 -7.64 7.62 -6.37
CA ILE A 52 -7.80 8.98 -5.89
C ILE A 52 -7.86 9.96 -7.06
N ALA A 53 -6.98 9.83 -8.06
CA ALA A 53 -6.99 10.68 -9.25
C ALA A 53 -8.33 10.59 -10.00
N ARG A 54 -8.81 9.36 -10.25
CA ARG A 54 -10.12 9.14 -10.90
C ARG A 54 -11.29 9.69 -10.10
N ASN A 55 -11.26 9.52 -8.78
CA ASN A 55 -12.28 10.09 -7.90
C ASN A 55 -12.26 11.62 -7.95
N GLY A 56 -11.08 12.24 -8.00
CA GLY A 56 -10.92 13.67 -8.19
C GLY A 56 -11.58 14.17 -9.47
N GLU A 57 -11.36 13.48 -10.59
CA GLU A 57 -12.02 13.81 -11.87
C GLU A 57 -13.55 13.70 -11.81
N LEU A 58 -14.08 12.69 -11.11
CA LEU A 58 -15.52 12.53 -10.93
C LEU A 58 -16.11 13.64 -10.07
N VAL A 59 -15.44 14.01 -8.98
CA VAL A 59 -15.86 15.11 -8.10
C VAL A 59 -15.86 16.43 -8.88
N GLU A 60 -14.80 16.73 -9.64
CA GLU A 60 -14.72 17.95 -10.45
C GLU A 60 -15.87 18.03 -11.46
N LYS A 61 -16.19 16.91 -12.13
CA LYS A 61 -17.35 16.84 -13.04
C LYS A 61 -18.65 17.18 -12.32
N VAL A 62 -18.91 16.54 -11.18
CA VAL A 62 -20.13 16.80 -10.40
C VAL A 62 -20.18 18.26 -9.93
N LEU A 63 -19.07 18.82 -9.44
CA LEU A 63 -19.01 20.22 -9.01
C LEU A 63 -19.25 21.18 -10.17
N SER A 64 -18.74 20.86 -11.36
CA SER A 64 -18.97 21.67 -12.57
C SER A 64 -20.46 21.69 -12.97
N GLU A 65 -21.15 20.55 -12.91
CA GLU A 65 -22.59 20.45 -13.18
C GLU A 65 -23.42 21.18 -12.13
N VAL A 66 -23.09 21.01 -10.85
CA VAL A 66 -23.74 21.74 -9.75
C VAL A 66 -23.56 23.24 -9.93
N ARG A 67 -22.35 23.69 -10.31
CA ARG A 67 -22.07 25.09 -10.61
C ARG A 67 -22.96 25.61 -11.75
N ALA A 68 -23.05 24.88 -12.86
CA ALA A 68 -23.88 25.25 -13.99
C ALA A 68 -25.37 25.38 -13.60
N ILE A 69 -25.90 24.41 -12.83
CA ILE A 69 -27.28 24.46 -12.32
C ILE A 69 -27.49 25.65 -11.39
N ARG A 70 -26.55 25.94 -10.48
CA ARG A 70 -26.63 27.08 -9.56
C ARG A 70 -26.68 28.40 -10.32
N THR A 71 -25.79 28.59 -11.30
CA THR A 71 -25.80 29.77 -12.16
C THR A 71 -27.11 29.88 -12.95
N ALA A 72 -27.61 28.79 -13.53
CA ALA A 72 -28.88 28.79 -14.27
C ALA A 72 -30.09 29.13 -13.38
N LYS A 73 -30.02 28.83 -12.09
CA LYS A 73 -31.07 29.13 -11.10
C LYS A 73 -30.87 30.45 -10.35
N GLY A 74 -29.82 31.22 -10.68
CA GLY A 74 -29.49 32.47 -9.99
C GLY A 74 -29.08 32.27 -8.52
N LEU A 75 -28.58 31.09 -8.16
CA LEU A 75 -28.04 30.80 -6.84
C LEU A 75 -26.58 31.28 -6.77
N GLU A 76 -26.12 31.66 -5.57
CA GLU A 76 -24.71 31.98 -5.30
C GLU A 76 -23.79 30.83 -5.74
N VAL A 77 -22.55 31.09 -6.15
CA VAL A 77 -21.65 30.09 -6.74
C VAL A 77 -20.36 29.96 -5.94
#